data_AF-R9B922-F1
#
_entry.id   AF-R9B922-F1
#
_cell.length_a   1.000
_cell.length_b   1.000
_cell.length_c   1.000
_cell.angle_alpha   90.00
_cell.angle_beta   90.00
_cell.angle_gamma   90.00
#
_symmetry.space_group_name_H-M   'P 1'
#
loop_
_entity.id
_entity.type
_entity.pdbx_description
1 polymer ?
#
loop_
_entity_poly.entity_id
_entity_poly.type
_entity_poly.pdbx_seq_one_letter_code
_entity_poly.pdbx_strand_id
1 'polypeptide(L)' 'MTTERPKIIGNIPKLPAKFVGWVMPFFLSCLMSGIISFINMLRNLGWSDTFLSLWFSAWMMSWAIAYP' A
#
# COMPACT_ATOMS: atom_id res chain seq x y z
N MET A 1 -24.90 13.76 -30.98
CA MET A 1 -24.12 12.54 -30.66
C MET A 1 -23.64 12.69 -29.22
N THR A 2 -24.32 12.05 -28.26
CA THR A 2 -23.99 12.17 -26.82
C THR A 2 -22.80 11.28 -26.50
N THR A 3 -21.68 11.87 -26.12
CA THR A 3 -20.45 11.15 -25.77
C THR A 3 -20.59 10.55 -24.37
N GLU A 4 -21.02 9.28 -24.30
CA GLU A 4 -21.09 8.54 -23.04
C GLU A 4 -19.68 8.28 -22.49
N ARG A 5 -19.36 8.90 -21.35
CA ARG A 5 -18.07 8.71 -20.67
C ARG A 5 -18.06 7.33 -19.99
N PRO A 6 -17.08 6.46 -20.24
CA PRO A 6 -17.04 5.14 -19.62
C PRO A 6 -16.80 5.23 -18.11
N LYS A 7 -17.86 4.98 -17.33
CA LYS A 7 -17.88 4.88 -15.85
C LYS A 7 -17.57 3.43 -15.42
N ILE A 8 -16.84 3.26 -14.31
CA ILE A 8 -16.34 1.95 -13.84
C ILE A 8 -17.40 1.15 -13.07
N ILE A 9 -18.20 1.80 -12.19
CA ILE A 9 -19.39 1.25 -11.54
C ILE A 9 -20.16 2.42 -10.90
N GLY A 10 -21.49 2.46 -11.00
CA GLY A 10 -22.36 3.37 -10.22
C GLY A 10 -22.20 4.88 -10.50
N ASN A 11 -21.19 5.54 -9.90
CA ASN A 11 -20.97 6.99 -9.97
C ASN A 11 -19.55 7.42 -9.50
N ILE A 12 -18.60 6.50 -9.40
CA ILE A 12 -17.28 6.81 -8.85
C ILE A 12 -16.43 7.47 -9.95
N PRO A 13 -15.93 8.71 -9.77
CA PRO A 13 -14.99 9.29 -10.71
C PRO A 13 -13.77 8.37 -10.79
N LYS A 14 -13.39 7.98 -12.01
CA LYS A 14 -12.11 7.29 -12.28
C LYS A 14 -11.03 8.02 -11.48
N LEU A 15 -10.34 7.31 -10.57
CA LEU A 15 -9.09 7.83 -10.03
C LEU A 15 -8.27 8.33 -11.23
N PRO A 16 -7.80 9.58 -11.22
CA PRO A 16 -7.18 10.20 -12.39
C PRO A 16 -6.09 9.27 -12.93
N ALA A 17 -6.34 8.69 -14.12
CA ALA A 17 -5.55 7.59 -14.67
C ALA A 17 -4.05 7.91 -14.79
N LYS A 18 -3.72 9.22 -14.84
CA LYS A 18 -2.37 9.76 -14.80
C LYS A 18 -1.56 9.36 -13.55
N PHE A 19 -2.20 9.20 -12.39
CA PHE A 19 -1.52 8.84 -11.15
C PHE A 19 -1.65 7.35 -10.80
N VAL A 20 -2.66 6.66 -11.35
CA VAL A 20 -2.87 5.23 -11.14
C VAL A 20 -1.66 4.41 -11.60
N GLY A 21 -1.01 4.79 -12.71
CA GLY A 21 0.16 4.08 -13.23
C GLY A 21 1.38 4.07 -12.31
N TRP A 22 1.50 5.03 -11.38
CA TRP A 22 2.62 5.13 -10.45
C TRP A 22 2.22 4.81 -9.01
N VAL A 23 1.07 5.32 -8.56
CA VAL A 23 0.58 5.11 -7.19
C VAL A 23 0.12 3.67 -6.96
N MET A 24 -0.50 3.01 -7.95
CA MET A 24 -0.93 1.62 -7.77
C MET A 24 0.24 0.64 -7.54
N PRO A 25 1.29 0.59 -8.38
CA PRO A 25 2.41 -0.34 -8.12
C PRO A 25 3.14 0.00 -6.82
N PHE A 26 3.23 1.28 -6.46
CA PHE A 26 3.81 1.74 -5.20
C PHE A 26 3.02 1.24 -3.98
N PHE A 27 1.71 1.49 -3.94
CA PHE A 27 0.85 1.00 -2.87
C PHE A 27 0.85 -0.53 -2.78
N LEU A 28 0.83 -1.20 -3.94
CA LEU A 28 0.84 -2.66 -4.01
C LEU A 28 2.15 -3.23 -3.45
N SER A 29 3.31 -2.65 -3.79
CA SER A 29 4.64 -3.02 -3.26
C SER A 29 4.74 -2.77 -1.75
N CYS A 30 4.28 -1.59 -1.32
CA CYS A 30 4.20 -1.16 0.07
C CYS A 30 3.35 -2.14 0.90
N LEU A 31 2.12 -2.45 0.46
CA LEU A 31 1.22 -3.39 1.12
C LEU A 31 1.76 -4.81 1.14
N MET A 32 2.27 -5.34 0.03
CA MET A 32 2.83 -6.69 -0.03
C MET A 32 3.97 -6.88 0.97
N SER A 33 4.96 -5.98 0.93
CA SER A 33 6.11 -6.05 1.84
C SER A 33 5.73 -5.79 3.30
N GLY A 34 4.84 -4.82 3.54
CA GLY A 34 4.38 -4.44 4.88
C GLY A 34 3.63 -5.57 5.57
N ILE A 35 2.68 -6.21 4.88
CA ILE A 35 1.89 -7.31 5.44
C ILE A 35 2.78 -8.54 5.74
N ILE A 36 3.69 -8.91 4.83
CA ILE A 36 4.60 -10.04 5.05
C ILE A 36 5.51 -9.77 6.24
N SER A 37 6.09 -8.56 6.33
CA SER A 37 6.90 -8.13 7.47
C SER A 37 6.10 -8.16 8.77
N PHE A 38 4.86 -7.65 8.77
CA PHE A 38 3.97 -7.64 9.92
C PHE A 38 3.70 -9.03 10.44
N ILE A 39 3.32 -9.97 9.57
CA ILE A 39 3.02 -11.35 9.94
C ILE A 39 4.28 -12.05 10.47
N ASN A 40 5.44 -11.84 9.82
CA ASN A 40 6.70 -12.44 10.27
C ASN A 40 7.13 -11.92 11.64
N MET A 41 6.99 -10.62 11.86
CA MET A 41 7.35 -9.99 13.12
C MET A 41 6.36 -10.38 14.22
N LEU A 42 5.06 -10.46 13.91
CA LEU A 42 4.03 -10.92 14.84
C LEU A 42 4.28 -12.39 15.24
N ARG A 43 4.69 -13.23 14.30
CA ARG A 43 5.03 -14.63 14.56
C ARG A 43 6.30 -14.80 15.39
N ASN A 44 7.31 -13.95 15.21
CA ASN A 44 8.59 -14.06 15.91
C ASN A 44 8.59 -13.40 17.30
N LEU A 45 8.05 -12.18 17.40
CA LEU A 45 8.02 -11.39 18.64
C LEU A 45 6.75 -11.60 19.46
N GLY A 46 5.66 -12.06 18.85
CA GLY A 46 4.34 -12.04 19.46
C GLY A 46 3.71 -10.64 19.47
N TRP A 47 2.53 -10.53 20.06
CA TRP A 47 1.83 -9.26 20.23
C TRP A 47 2.39 -8.52 21.45
N SER A 48 2.95 -7.32 21.25
CA SER A 48 3.46 -6.46 22.33
C SER A 48 3.01 -5.02 22.16
N ASP A 49 3.00 -4.22 23.23
CA ASP A 49 2.60 -2.80 23.16
C ASP A 49 3.46 -1.97 22.18
N THR A 50 4.74 -2.32 22.05
CA THR A 50 5.69 -1.64 21.15
C THR A 50 5.73 -2.23 19.75
N PHE A 51 5.04 -3.36 19.51
CA PHE A 51 5.12 -4.13 18.28
C PHE A 51 4.83 -3.29 17.03
N LEU A 52 3.69 -2.60 17.02
CA LEU A 52 3.27 -1.78 15.87
C LEU A 52 4.24 -0.62 15.61
N SER A 53 4.73 0.04 16.65
CA SER A 53 5.69 1.14 16.53
C SER A 53 7.03 0.65 15.97
N LEU A 54 7.53 -0.49 16.46
CA LEU A 54 8.80 -1.06 16.05
C LEU A 54 8.71 -1.59 14.62
N TRP A 55 7.62 -2.30 14.30
CA TRP A 55 7.34 -2.80 12.95
C TRP A 55 7.25 -1.66 11.95
N PHE A 56 6.42 -0.64 12.21
CA PHE A 56 6.21 0.45 11.27
C PHE A 56 7.50 1.24 11.04
N SER A 57 8.28 1.50 12.09
CA SER A 57 9.59 2.17 11.99
C SER A 57 10.60 1.35 11.18
N ALA A 58 10.74 0.05 11.48
CA ALA A 58 11.70 -0.82 10.79
C ALA A 58 11.31 -1.07 9.32
N TRP A 59 10.02 -1.31 9.08
CA TRP A 59 9.48 -1.51 7.74
C TRP A 59 9.57 -0.25 6.89
N MET A 60 9.18 0.92 7.40
CA MET A 60 9.25 2.17 6.65
C MET A 60 10.70 2.52 6.28
N MET A 61 11.64 2.32 7.20
CA MET A 61 13.07 2.53 6.93
C MET A 61 13.58 1.58 5.84
N SER A 62 13.24 0.28 5.92
CA SER A 62 13.63 -0.69 4.90
C SER A 62 12.99 -0.41 3.54
N TRP A 63 11.74 0.03 3.52
CA TRP A 63 10.99 0.30 2.30
C TRP A 63 11.48 1.57 1.60
N ALA A 64 11.76 2.64 2.36
CA ALA A 64 12.34 3.88 1.83
C ALA A 64 13.73 3.66 1.21
N ILE A 65 14.50 2.69 1.71
CA ILE A 65 15.79 2.31 1.11
C ILE A 65 15.60 1.47 -0.17
N ALA A 66 14.58 0.59 -0.19
CA ALA A 66 14.35 -0.33 -1.30
C ALA A 66 13.71 0.32 -2.54
N TYR A 67 12.95 1.40 -2.35
CA TYR A 67 12.30 2.18 -3.40
C TYR A 67 12.60 3.68 -3.18
N PRO A 68 13.71 4.23 -3.75
CA PRO A 68 13.98 5.67 -3.73
C PRO A 68 13.03 6.48 -4.62
#